data_AF-A0A7R8WLF0-F1
#
_entry.id   AF-A0A7R8WLF0-F1
#
_cell.length_a   1.000
_cell.length_b   1.000
_cell.length_c   1.000
_cell.angle_alpha   90.00
_cell.angle_beta   90.00
_cell.angle_gamma   90.00
#
_symmetry.space_group_name_H-M   'P 1'
#
loop_
_entity.id
_entity.type
_entity.pdbx_description
1 polymer ?
#
loop_
_entity_poly.entity_id
_entity_poly.type
_entity_poly.pdbx_seq_one_letter_code
_entity_poly.pdbx_strand_id
1 'polypeptide(L)'
;MAESELANKKKQAEDLEEEVKTLQVSGDKLQELYSEQDDVLGRIFGGDYGSPMENRLEAELDELEFQRAKILEANFKWRQAQMMMEYACKQMAVAVQKWRNLEDVPQIELEVRYSLASETRNNLIAATQNISGAQRYLENVQFPYCTPAEVDTLNKRDLG
;
A
#
# COMPACT_ATOMS: atom_id res chain seq x y z
N MET A 1 63.01 -3.14 30.95
CA MET A 1 61.82 -2.86 30.13
C MET A 1 60.59 -3.63 30.64
N ALA A 2 60.66 -4.97 30.76
CA ALA A 2 59.53 -5.79 31.24
C ALA A 2 58.98 -5.43 32.65
N GLU A 3 59.83 -5.04 33.61
CA GLU A 3 59.36 -4.66 34.97
C GLU A 3 58.56 -3.35 35.00
N SER A 4 58.92 -2.39 34.14
CA SER A 4 58.20 -1.11 34.00
C SER A 4 56.84 -1.30 33.32
N GLU A 5 56.78 -2.19 32.33
CA GLU A 5 55.52 -2.58 31.69
C GLU A 5 54.60 -3.34 32.65
N LEU A 6 55.15 -4.23 33.49
CA LEU A 6 54.38 -4.95 34.52
C LEU A 6 53.81 -4.01 35.58
N ALA A 7 54.57 -3.01 36.01
CA ALA A 7 54.11 -1.98 36.95
C ALA A 7 52.99 -1.11 36.35
N ASN A 8 53.12 -0.69 35.09
CA ASN A 8 52.08 0.03 34.38
C ASN A 8 50.79 -0.79 34.20
N LYS A 9 50.93 -2.09 33.91
CA LYS A 9 49.77 -3.00 33.80
C LYS A 9 49.07 -3.24 35.13
N LYS A 10 49.82 -3.34 36.24
CA LYS A 10 49.23 -3.39 37.59
C LYS A 10 48.45 -2.12 37.92
N LYS A 11 49.02 -0.95 37.64
CA LYS A 11 48.34 0.33 37.87
C LYS A 11 47.07 0.46 37.02
N GLN A 12 47.13 0.08 35.74
CA GLN A 12 45.94 0.03 34.88
C GLN A 12 44.88 -0.94 35.42
N ALA A 13 45.28 -2.08 36.00
CA ALA A 13 44.34 -3.02 36.60
C ALA A 13 43.67 -2.44 37.84
N GLU A 14 44.42 -1.75 38.71
CA GLU A 14 43.89 -1.06 39.89
C GLU A 14 42.93 0.08 39.50
N ASP A 15 43.31 0.91 38.51
CA ASP A 15 42.47 2.00 38.00
C ASP A 15 41.15 1.45 37.40
N LEU A 16 41.22 0.36 36.64
CA LEU A 16 40.05 -0.32 36.08
C LEU A 16 39.17 -0.95 37.18
N GLU A 17 39.76 -1.48 38.24
CA GLU A 17 39.02 -2.07 39.35
C GLU A 17 38.26 -1.00 40.16
N GLU A 18 38.83 0.20 40.28
CA GLU A 18 38.17 1.36 40.87
C GLU A 18 37.04 1.90 39.97
N GLU A 19 37.26 1.93 38.66
CA GLU A 19 36.23 2.31 37.68
C GLU A 19 35.06 1.34 37.70
N VAL A 20 35.32 0.02 37.74
CA VAL A 20 34.29 -1.01 37.87
C VAL A 20 33.45 -0.81 39.13
N LYS A 21 34.08 -0.53 40.27
CA LYS A 21 33.35 -0.24 41.52
C LYS A 21 32.46 1.00 41.40
N THR A 22 32.97 2.05 40.77
CA THR A 22 32.22 3.30 40.59
C THR A 22 31.03 3.11 39.64
N LEU A 23 31.24 2.37 38.56
CA LEU A 23 30.17 2.00 37.62
C LEU A 23 29.12 1.10 38.29
N GLN A 24 29.55 0.20 39.17
CA GLN A 24 28.64 -0.67 39.91
C GLN A 24 27.72 0.13 40.83
N VAL A 25 28.27 1.07 41.62
CA VAL A 25 27.47 2.00 42.45
C VAL A 25 26.51 2.84 41.60
N SER A 26 26.97 3.30 40.43
CA SER A 26 26.14 4.08 39.52
C SER A 26 25.02 3.23 38.91
N GLY A 27 25.30 1.96 38.61
CA GLY A 27 24.33 0.98 38.13
C GLY A 27 23.27 0.66 39.19
N ASP A 28 23.69 0.44 40.44
CA ASP A 28 22.79 0.21 41.57
C ASP A 28 21.88 1.43 41.78
N LYS A 29 22.43 2.65 41.71
CA LYS A 29 21.64 3.88 41.83
C LYS A 29 20.65 4.06 40.67
N LEU A 30 21.05 3.70 39.46
CA LEU A 30 20.17 3.74 38.30
C LEU A 30 19.01 2.75 38.45
N GLN A 31 19.29 1.55 38.95
CA GLN A 31 18.27 0.53 39.18
C GLN A 31 17.27 0.95 40.27
N GLU A 32 17.75 1.61 41.33
CA GLU A 32 16.89 2.19 42.37
C GLU A 32 15.96 3.27 41.78
N LEU A 33 16.49 4.17 40.94
CA LEU A 33 15.70 5.22 40.29
C LEU A 33 14.63 4.65 39.33
N TYR A 34 14.93 3.57 38.62
CA TYR A 34 13.93 2.87 37.80
C TYR A 34 12.83 2.25 38.66
N SER A 35 13.17 1.67 39.81
CA SER A 35 12.18 1.14 40.75
C SER A 35 11.28 2.23 41.33
N GLU A 36 11.84 3.40 41.68
CA GLU A 36 11.06 4.55 42.13
C GLU A 36 10.15 5.08 41.01
N GLN A 37 10.65 5.13 39.78
CA GLN A 37 9.86 5.53 38.63
C GLN A 37 8.66 4.58 38.42
N ASP A 38 8.89 3.27 38.45
CA ASP A 38 7.83 2.27 38.30
C ASP A 38 6.81 2.35 39.45
N ASP A 39 7.25 2.61 40.69
CA ASP A 39 6.36 2.83 41.83
C ASP A 39 5.50 4.10 41.66
N VAL A 40 6.09 5.19 41.18
CA VAL A 40 5.37 6.44 40.92
C VAL A 40 4.38 6.26 39.78
N LEU A 41 4.80 5.61 38.68
CA LEU A 41 3.91 5.29 37.56
C LEU A 41 2.79 4.34 38.00
N GLY A 42 3.09 3.32 38.79
CA GLY A 42 2.11 2.40 39.37
C GLY A 42 1.11 3.09 40.28
N ARG A 43 1.53 4.10 41.07
CA ARG A 43 0.62 4.89 41.92
C ARG A 43 -0.26 5.85 41.13
N ILE A 44 0.27 6.46 40.07
CA ILE A 44 -0.47 7.45 39.26
C ILE A 44 -1.45 6.73 38.33
N PHE A 45 -1.03 5.63 37.71
CA PHE A 45 -1.79 4.93 36.68
C PHE A 45 -2.45 3.64 37.16
N GLY A 46 -2.25 3.24 38.44
CA GLY A 46 -2.91 2.07 39.02
C GLY A 46 -2.32 0.72 38.57
N GLY A 47 -1.14 0.72 37.94
CA GLY A 47 -0.47 -0.48 37.43
C GLY A 47 -0.85 -0.87 36.00
N ASP A 48 -1.93 -0.31 35.46
CA ASP A 48 -2.29 -0.42 34.05
C ASP A 48 -1.80 0.83 33.30
N TYR A 49 -1.28 0.67 32.09
CA TYR A 49 -0.92 1.82 31.24
C TYR A 49 -2.21 2.51 30.82
N GLY A 50 -2.55 3.63 31.48
CA GLY A 50 -3.79 4.38 31.22
C GLY A 50 -4.97 3.97 32.11
N SER A 51 -5.85 4.94 32.37
CA SER A 51 -7.12 4.73 33.06
C SER A 51 -8.04 3.78 32.27
N PRO A 52 -9.04 3.12 32.91
CA PRO A 52 -10.02 2.29 32.19
C PRO A 52 -10.74 3.03 31.05
N MET A 53 -10.86 4.36 31.17
CA MET A 53 -11.42 5.21 30.13
C MET A 53 -10.45 5.39 28.96
N GLU A 54 -9.17 5.62 29.23
CA GLU A 54 -8.13 5.74 28.20
C GLU A 54 -8.01 4.43 27.41
N ASN A 55 -7.94 3.29 28.08
CA ASN A 55 -7.90 1.97 27.43
C ASN A 55 -9.13 1.71 26.54
N ARG A 56 -10.30 2.17 26.98
CA ARG A 56 -11.52 2.08 26.18
C ARG A 56 -11.46 2.99 24.95
N LEU A 57 -10.99 4.22 25.11
CA LEU A 57 -10.88 5.19 24.02
C LEU A 57 -9.83 4.74 22.99
N GLU A 58 -8.72 4.17 23.43
CA GLU A 58 -7.71 3.58 22.53
C GLU A 58 -8.30 2.42 21.73
N ALA A 59 -9.03 1.50 22.38
CA ALA A 59 -9.70 0.42 21.67
C ALA A 59 -10.77 0.91 20.67
N GLU A 60 -11.54 1.94 21.03
CA GLU A 60 -12.50 2.57 20.12
C GLU A 60 -11.80 3.28 18.95
N LEU A 61 -10.67 3.93 19.20
CA LEU A 61 -9.85 4.58 18.17
C LEU A 61 -9.30 3.54 17.19
N ASP A 62 -8.71 2.45 17.67
CA ASP A 62 -8.16 1.38 16.84
C ASP A 62 -9.22 0.78 15.90
N GLU A 63 -10.42 0.52 16.42
CA GLU A 63 -11.53 0.02 15.62
C GLU A 63 -11.97 1.04 14.56
N LEU A 64 -12.05 2.33 14.92
CA LEU A 64 -12.39 3.39 13.97
C LEU A 64 -11.31 3.57 12.88
N GLU A 65 -10.04 3.47 13.24
CA GLU A 65 -8.93 3.54 12.29
C GLU A 65 -8.97 2.36 11.31
N PHE A 66 -9.26 1.16 11.80
CA PHE A 66 -9.43 -0.02 10.97
C PHE A 66 -10.62 0.13 10.00
N GLN A 67 -11.77 0.60 10.48
CA GLN A 67 -12.93 0.88 9.62
C GLN A 67 -12.62 1.95 8.58
N ARG A 68 -11.94 3.02 8.99
CA ARG A 68 -11.49 4.09 8.08
C ARG A 68 -10.57 3.54 7.00
N ALA A 69 -9.60 2.69 7.35
CA ALA A 69 -8.69 2.07 6.40
C ALA A 69 -9.46 1.24 5.34
N LYS A 70 -10.44 0.44 5.77
CA LYS A 70 -11.31 -0.32 4.86
C LYS A 70 -12.12 0.58 3.93
N ILE A 71 -12.70 1.66 4.45
CA ILE A 71 -13.47 2.61 3.63
C ILE A 71 -12.56 3.29 2.61
N LEU A 72 -11.34 3.67 2.99
CA LEU A 72 -10.37 4.28 2.09
C LEU A 72 -9.94 3.31 0.99
N GLU A 73 -9.67 2.04 1.33
CA GLU A 73 -9.34 1.00 0.35
C GLU A 73 -10.50 0.79 -0.64
N ALA A 74 -11.73 0.67 -0.14
CA ALA A 74 -12.92 0.54 -0.98
C ALA A 74 -13.09 1.77 -1.89
N ASN A 75 -12.97 2.99 -1.34
CA ASN A 75 -13.07 4.22 -2.12
C ASN A 75 -12.01 4.29 -3.22
N PHE A 76 -10.77 3.89 -2.92
CA PHE A 76 -9.70 3.79 -3.89
C PHE A 76 -10.05 2.82 -5.03
N LYS A 77 -10.48 1.60 -4.70
CA LYS A 77 -10.91 0.59 -5.69
C LYS A 77 -12.02 1.14 -6.60
N TRP A 78 -13.04 1.78 -6.02
CA TRP A 78 -14.14 2.39 -6.78
C TRP A 78 -13.67 3.53 -7.70
N ARG A 79 -12.79 4.42 -7.22
CA ARG A 79 -12.26 5.52 -8.05
C ARG A 79 -11.42 4.99 -9.21
N GLN A 80 -10.60 3.96 -8.98
CA GLN A 80 -9.80 3.34 -10.05
C GLN A 80 -10.70 2.67 -11.09
N ALA A 81 -11.71 1.92 -10.65
CA ALA A 81 -12.68 1.30 -11.55
C ALA A 81 -13.45 2.33 -12.37
N GLN A 82 -13.91 3.42 -11.75
CA GLN A 82 -14.57 4.53 -12.45
C GLN A 82 -13.65 5.15 -13.51
N MET A 83 -12.41 5.47 -13.16
CA MET A 83 -11.44 6.05 -14.09
C MET A 83 -11.21 5.12 -15.29
N MET A 84 -11.05 3.82 -15.05
CA MET A 84 -10.91 2.84 -16.11
C MET A 84 -12.15 2.82 -17.01
N MET A 85 -13.36 2.96 -16.47
CA MET A 85 -14.59 2.95 -17.27
C MET A 85 -14.73 4.20 -18.12
N GLU A 86 -14.34 5.35 -17.60
CA GLU A 86 -14.26 6.57 -18.38
C GLU A 86 -13.28 6.44 -19.55
N TYR A 87 -12.11 5.81 -19.34
CA TYR A 87 -11.19 5.52 -20.43
C TYR A 87 -11.74 4.51 -21.43
N ALA A 88 -12.37 3.43 -20.97
CA ALA A 88 -13.01 2.46 -21.86
C ALA A 88 -14.02 3.13 -22.78
N CYS A 89 -14.91 3.96 -22.23
CA CYS A 89 -15.90 4.71 -23.00
C CYS A 89 -15.26 5.64 -24.03
N LYS A 90 -14.20 6.37 -23.66
CA LYS A 90 -13.46 7.24 -24.58
C LYS A 90 -12.83 6.45 -25.74
N GLN A 91 -12.18 5.32 -25.43
CA GLN A 91 -11.57 4.45 -26.43
C GLN A 91 -12.62 3.85 -27.37
N MET A 92 -13.77 3.39 -26.85
CA MET A 92 -14.88 2.92 -27.68
C MET A 92 -15.43 4.01 -28.59
N ALA A 93 -15.59 5.24 -28.08
CA ALA A 93 -16.06 6.36 -28.90
C ALA A 93 -15.09 6.66 -30.05
N VAL A 94 -13.78 6.66 -29.81
CA VAL A 94 -12.77 6.82 -30.85
C VAL A 94 -12.83 5.66 -31.85
N ALA A 95 -12.94 4.41 -31.39
CA ALA A 95 -13.06 3.26 -32.27
C ALA A 95 -14.27 3.38 -33.21
N VAL A 96 -15.44 3.72 -32.68
CA VAL A 96 -16.67 3.91 -33.48
C VAL A 96 -16.49 5.05 -34.48
N GLN A 97 -15.86 6.16 -34.08
CA GLN A 97 -15.60 7.27 -34.99
C GLN A 97 -14.67 6.85 -36.14
N LYS A 98 -13.57 6.15 -35.83
CA LYS A 98 -12.61 5.67 -36.84
C LYS A 98 -13.24 4.65 -37.79
N TRP A 99 -14.10 3.78 -37.27
CA TRP A 99 -14.88 2.84 -38.08
C TRP A 99 -15.83 3.57 -39.04
N ARG A 100 -16.54 4.59 -38.56
CA ARG A 100 -17.42 5.41 -39.42
C ARG A 100 -16.64 6.15 -40.50
N ASN A 101 -15.49 6.72 -40.16
CA ASN A 101 -14.64 7.41 -41.13
C ASN A 101 -14.18 6.49 -42.28
N LEU A 102 -14.17 5.16 -42.08
CA LEU A 102 -13.81 4.20 -43.12
C LEU A 102 -14.80 4.22 -44.30
N GLU A 103 -16.07 4.59 -44.05
CA GLU A 103 -17.11 4.71 -45.08
C GLU A 103 -16.80 5.84 -46.06
N ASP A 104 -16.16 6.92 -45.58
CA ASP A 104 -15.81 8.09 -46.38
C ASP A 104 -14.54 7.91 -47.21
N VAL A 105 -13.72 6.89 -46.92
CA VAL A 105 -12.44 6.66 -47.61
C VAL A 105 -12.63 5.84 -48.89
N PRO A 106 -12.21 6.34 -50.07
CA PRO A 106 -12.29 5.60 -51.33
C PRO A 106 -11.66 4.21 -51.24
N GLN A 107 -12.26 3.20 -51.89
CA GLN A 107 -11.76 1.81 -51.83
C GLN A 107 -10.33 1.64 -52.37
N ILE A 108 -9.90 2.55 -53.23
CA ILE A 108 -8.55 2.52 -53.81
C ILE A 108 -7.46 2.93 -52.82
N GLU A 109 -7.81 3.66 -51.75
CA GLU A 109 -6.89 4.12 -50.71
C GLU A 109 -6.69 3.06 -49.62
N LEU A 110 -6.16 1.91 -50.02
CA LEU A 110 -6.00 0.73 -49.15
C LEU A 110 -5.16 1.00 -47.90
N GLU A 111 -4.11 1.82 -48.01
CA GLU A 111 -3.24 2.15 -46.87
C GLU A 111 -3.99 2.94 -45.78
N VAL A 112 -4.76 3.95 -46.18
CA VAL A 112 -5.58 4.77 -45.27
C VAL A 112 -6.67 3.90 -44.62
N ARG A 113 -7.33 3.06 -45.41
CA ARG A 113 -8.36 2.12 -44.91
C ARG A 113 -7.78 1.13 -43.90
N TYR A 114 -6.60 0.58 -44.19
CA TYR A 114 -5.92 -0.34 -43.28
C TYR A 114 -5.51 0.35 -41.98
N SER A 115 -4.99 1.57 -42.06
CA SER A 115 -4.64 2.38 -40.89
C SER A 115 -5.86 2.62 -39.99
N LEU A 116 -6.98 3.08 -40.55
CA LEU A 116 -8.22 3.30 -39.80
C LEU A 116 -8.77 2.01 -39.16
N ALA A 117 -8.72 0.88 -39.88
CA ALA A 117 -9.14 -0.41 -39.34
C ALA A 117 -8.23 -0.87 -38.19
N SER A 118 -6.92 -0.67 -38.32
CA SER A 118 -5.93 -0.97 -37.28
C SER A 118 -6.13 -0.09 -36.04
N GLU A 119 -6.32 1.22 -36.23
CA GLU A 119 -6.62 2.16 -35.15
C GLU A 119 -7.91 1.80 -34.43
N THR A 120 -8.98 1.46 -35.18
CA THR A 120 -10.25 1.00 -34.62
C THR A 120 -10.02 -0.21 -33.72
N ARG A 121 -9.32 -1.23 -34.22
CA ARG A 121 -9.00 -2.44 -33.47
C ARG A 121 -8.20 -2.14 -32.19
N ASN A 122 -7.18 -1.29 -32.28
CA ASN A 122 -6.34 -0.95 -31.14
C ASN A 122 -7.13 -0.24 -30.03
N ASN A 123 -8.02 0.69 -30.40
CA ASN A 123 -8.91 1.36 -29.46
C ASN A 123 -9.89 0.36 -28.81
N LEU A 124 -10.45 -0.60 -29.56
CA LEU A 124 -11.31 -1.63 -28.99
C LEU A 124 -10.57 -2.54 -28.01
N ILE A 125 -9.33 -2.95 -28.33
CA ILE A 125 -8.50 -3.74 -27.42
C ILE A 125 -8.22 -2.95 -26.13
N ALA A 126 -7.85 -1.67 -26.25
CA ALA A 126 -7.60 -0.81 -25.11
C ALA A 126 -8.87 -0.61 -24.26
N ALA A 127 -10.04 -0.48 -24.88
CA ALA A 127 -11.31 -0.42 -24.17
C ALA A 127 -11.58 -1.70 -23.38
N THR A 128 -11.42 -2.86 -24.00
CA THR A 128 -11.58 -4.17 -23.36
C THR A 128 -10.65 -4.34 -22.15
N GLN A 129 -9.38 -3.95 -22.28
CA GLN A 129 -8.42 -3.99 -21.17
C GLN A 129 -8.85 -3.14 -19.99
N ASN A 130 -9.37 -1.93 -20.26
CA ASN A 130 -9.90 -1.05 -19.22
C ASN A 130 -11.15 -1.65 -18.55
N ILE A 131 -12.05 -2.28 -19.32
CA ILE A 131 -13.22 -3.01 -18.80
C ILE A 131 -12.80 -4.12 -17.84
N SER A 132 -11.90 -5.01 -18.28
CA SER A 132 -11.37 -6.07 -17.43
C SER A 132 -10.62 -5.53 -16.20
N GLY A 133 -9.92 -4.40 -16.35
CA GLY A 133 -9.24 -3.72 -15.25
C GLY A 133 -10.22 -3.24 -14.16
N ALA A 134 -11.31 -2.58 -14.54
CA ALA A 134 -12.32 -2.12 -13.58
C ALA A 134 -13.00 -3.28 -12.85
N GLN A 135 -13.28 -4.38 -13.56
CA GLN A 135 -13.83 -5.59 -12.96
C GLN A 135 -12.92 -6.19 -11.90
N ARG A 136 -11.60 -6.14 -12.10
CA ARG A 136 -10.62 -6.61 -11.10
C ARG A 136 -10.60 -5.76 -9.84
N TYR A 137 -10.78 -4.44 -9.97
CA TYR A 137 -10.89 -3.56 -8.80
C TYR A 137 -12.19 -3.80 -8.01
N LEU A 138 -13.26 -4.25 -8.69
CA LEU A 138 -14.58 -4.47 -8.13
C LEU A 138 -15.02 -5.94 -8.23
N GLU A 139 -14.17 -6.85 -7.79
CA GLU A 139 -14.38 -8.31 -7.90
C GLU A 139 -15.70 -8.80 -7.28
N ASN A 140 -16.19 -8.09 -6.25
CA ASN A 140 -17.42 -8.42 -5.53
C ASN A 140 -18.67 -7.69 -6.08
N VAL A 141 -18.54 -6.95 -7.18
CA VAL A 141 -19.64 -6.20 -7.80
C VAL A 141 -19.97 -6.83 -9.14
N GLN A 142 -21.24 -7.16 -9.34
CA GLN A 142 -21.73 -7.59 -10.64
C GLN A 142 -21.95 -6.37 -11.54
N PHE A 143 -21.26 -6.36 -12.68
CA PHE A 143 -21.46 -5.33 -13.69
C PHE A 143 -22.78 -5.59 -14.43
N PRO A 144 -23.62 -4.56 -14.64
CA PRO A 144 -24.91 -4.73 -15.33
C PRO A 144 -24.76 -5.01 -16.82
N TYR A 145 -23.64 -4.60 -17.41
CA TYR A 145 -23.26 -4.80 -18.81
C TYR A 145 -21.77 -5.08 -18.88
N CYS A 146 -21.34 -5.74 -19.96
CA CYS A 146 -19.96 -6.15 -20.15
C CYS A 146 -19.50 -7.06 -19.00
N THR A 147 -20.30 -8.06 -18.64
CA THR A 147 -19.90 -9.10 -17.69
C THR A 147 -18.58 -9.76 -18.14
N PRO A 148 -17.80 -10.39 -17.23
CA PRO A 148 -16.56 -11.06 -17.62
C PRO A 148 -16.74 -12.04 -18.78
N ALA A 149 -17.87 -12.77 -18.82
CA ALA A 149 -18.21 -13.69 -19.90
C ALA A 149 -18.50 -12.98 -21.24
N GLU A 150 -19.18 -11.83 -21.21
CA GLU A 150 -19.42 -11.00 -22.40
C GLU A 150 -18.11 -10.41 -22.95
N VAL A 151 -17.23 -9.96 -22.05
CA VAL A 151 -15.91 -9.42 -22.41
C VAL A 151 -15.00 -10.51 -22.97
N ASP A 152 -15.04 -11.72 -22.40
CA ASP A 152 -14.31 -12.87 -22.93
C ASP A 152 -14.80 -13.26 -24.32
N THR A 153 -16.10 -13.09 -24.60
CA THR A 153 -16.65 -13.33 -25.94
C THR A 153 -16.08 -12.37 -26.96
N LEU A 154 -15.84 -11.09 -26.60
CA LEU A 154 -15.14 -10.14 -27.47
C LEU A 154 -13.70 -10.54 -27.79
N ASN A 155 -13.05 -11.28 -26.89
CA ASN A 155 -11.68 -11.75 -27.07
C ASN A 155 -11.58 -13.09 -27.82
N LYS A 156 -12.70 -13.83 -27.93
CA LYS A 156 -12.76 -15.02 -28.77
C LYS A 156 -12.67 -14.59 -30.23
N ARG A 157 -11.50 -14.84 -30.84
CA ARG A 157 -11.37 -14.85 -32.28
C ARG A 157 -12.16 -16.04 -32.80
N ASP A 158 -13.37 -15.81 -33.31
CA ASP A 158 -13.93 -16.74 -34.29
C ASP A 158 -13.04 -16.64 -35.54
N LEU A 159 -12.05 -17.52 -35.58
CA LEU A 159 -11.36 -17.94 -36.79
C LEU A 159 -12.36 -18.82 -37.57
N GLY A 160 -13.23 -18.16 -38.33
CA GLY A 160 -13.92 -18.74 -39.48
C GLY A 160 -13.05 -18.60 -40.71
#